data_AF-A0A367R7D3-F1
#
_entry.id   AF-A0A367R7D3-F1
#
_cell.length_a   1.000
_cell.length_b   1.000
_cell.length_c   1.000
_cell.angle_alpha   90.00
_cell.angle_beta   90.00
_cell.angle_gamma   90.00
#
_symmetry.space_group_name_H-M   'P 1'
#
loop_
_entity.id
_entity.type
_entity.pdbx_description
1 polymer ?
#
loop_
_entity_poly.entity_id
_entity_poly.type
_entity_poly.pdbx_seq_one_letter_code
_entity_poly.pdbx_strand_id
1 'polypeptide(L)'
;MFNSLGTFEEYFHLSEKAIDYLKEWNTEAEIASSISQTAQKVVEILVNVPGMTMAHSRDFQRATPFFTLKDKTVVKIFINPAQVKHIFLADDNNKMIFGGYVGWIHTKEMNKAIDKIRKEFTKEAI
;
A
#
# COMPACT_ATOMS: atom_id res chain seq x y z
N MET A 1 -13.51 18.15 -31.68
CA MET A 1 -13.19 16.85 -31.04
C MET A 1 -12.37 17.16 -29.80
N PHE A 2 -12.93 16.92 -28.63
CA PHE A 2 -12.23 17.14 -27.36
C PHE A 2 -11.17 16.05 -27.18
N ASN A 3 -9.89 16.44 -27.19
CA ASN A 3 -8.81 15.59 -26.68
C ASN A 3 -8.87 15.62 -25.15
N SER A 4 -9.67 14.72 -24.57
CA SER A 4 -9.85 14.57 -23.11
C SER A 4 -8.82 13.66 -22.45
N LEU A 5 -7.66 13.44 -23.09
CA LEU A 5 -6.59 12.58 -22.56
C LEU A 5 -5.35 13.35 -22.10
N GLY A 6 -5.30 14.68 -22.31
CA GLY A 6 -4.11 15.49 -22.09
C GLY A 6 -4.02 16.23 -20.76
N THR A 7 -4.83 15.91 -19.75
CA THR A 7 -4.89 16.69 -18.48
C THR A 7 -4.84 15.86 -17.21
N PHE A 8 -4.51 14.57 -17.29
CA PHE A 8 -4.33 13.71 -16.10
C PHE A 8 -2.87 13.35 -15.79
N GLU A 9 -1.91 13.74 -16.64
CA GLU A 9 -0.52 13.25 -16.58
C GLU A 9 0.44 14.03 -15.64
N GLU A 10 -0.05 14.92 -14.78
CA GLU A 10 0.79 15.60 -13.76
C GLU A 10 0.45 15.21 -12.31
N TYR A 11 -0.14 14.03 -12.12
CA TYR A 11 -0.29 13.40 -10.81
C TYR A 11 0.48 12.08 -10.79
N PHE A 12 1.31 11.89 -9.76
CA PHE A 12 2.17 10.72 -9.48
C PHE A 12 1.85 9.47 -10.34
N HIS A 13 2.69 9.17 -11.33
CA HIS A 13 2.52 7.98 -12.16
C HIS A 13 2.81 6.72 -11.33
N LEU A 14 1.75 6.06 -10.88
CA LEU A 14 1.83 4.69 -10.38
C LEU A 14 2.29 3.76 -11.49
N SER A 15 3.14 2.79 -11.16
CA SER A 15 3.45 1.69 -12.09
C SER A 15 2.21 0.88 -12.41
N GLU A 16 2.17 0.22 -13.58
CA GLU A 16 1.10 -0.71 -13.94
C GLU A 16 0.88 -1.76 -12.83
N LYS A 17 1.98 -2.28 -12.27
CA LYS A 17 1.94 -3.20 -11.13
C LYS A 17 1.28 -2.59 -9.89
N ALA A 18 1.55 -1.33 -9.57
CA ALA A 18 0.87 -0.67 -8.45
C ALA A 18 -0.62 -0.50 -8.71
N ILE A 19 -1.00 -0.16 -9.94
CA ILE A 19 -2.40 -0.06 -10.36
C ILE A 19 -3.11 -1.40 -10.22
N ASP A 20 -2.50 -2.51 -10.66
CA ASP A 20 -3.07 -3.86 -10.53
C ASP A 20 -3.37 -4.21 -9.07
N TYR A 21 -2.44 -3.91 -8.17
CA TYR A 21 -2.64 -4.14 -6.73
C TYR A 21 -3.75 -3.30 -6.12
N LEU A 22 -3.92 -2.06 -6.61
CA LEU A 22 -4.99 -1.19 -6.15
C LEU A 22 -6.35 -1.62 -6.69
N LYS A 23 -6.43 -2.04 -7.96
CA LYS A 23 -7.68 -2.48 -8.60
C LYS A 23 -8.29 -3.73 -7.98
N GLU A 24 -7.51 -4.54 -7.28
CA GLU A 24 -8.04 -5.69 -6.54
C GLU A 24 -9.04 -5.29 -5.44
N TRP A 25 -8.79 -4.16 -4.76
CA TRP A 25 -9.56 -3.78 -3.56
C TRP A 25 -10.31 -2.46 -3.71
N ASN A 26 -10.09 -1.75 -4.82
CA ASN A 26 -10.60 -0.39 -5.04
C ASN A 26 -11.10 -0.23 -6.47
N THR A 27 -12.12 0.61 -6.64
CA THR A 27 -12.58 1.03 -7.96
C THR A 27 -11.65 2.08 -8.56
N GLU A 28 -11.67 2.27 -9.88
CA GLU A 28 -10.87 3.30 -10.56
C GLU A 28 -11.15 4.72 -10.04
N ALA A 29 -12.42 5.01 -9.72
CA ALA A 29 -12.81 6.28 -9.13
C ALA A 29 -12.18 6.50 -7.75
N GLU A 30 -12.15 5.46 -6.91
CA GLU A 30 -11.51 5.53 -5.59
C GLU A 30 -10.00 5.70 -5.71
N ILE A 31 -9.36 5.01 -6.65
CA ILE A 31 -7.93 5.16 -6.92
C ILE A 31 -7.59 6.59 -7.32
N ALA A 32 -8.39 7.20 -8.21
CA ALA A 32 -8.16 8.55 -8.70
C ALA A 32 -8.46 9.66 -7.68
N SER A 33 -9.44 9.46 -6.80
CA SER A 33 -10.00 10.55 -5.98
C SER A 33 -9.87 10.37 -4.47
N SER A 34 -9.80 9.13 -3.98
CA SER A 34 -9.92 8.80 -2.56
C SER A 34 -8.63 8.25 -1.96
N ILE A 35 -7.81 7.57 -2.75
CA ILE A 35 -6.48 7.14 -2.31
C ILE A 35 -5.53 8.33 -2.37
N SER A 36 -5.05 8.76 -1.20
CA SER A 36 -4.14 9.89 -1.08
C SER A 36 -2.82 9.66 -1.83
N GLN A 37 -2.13 10.73 -2.25
CA GLN A 37 -0.79 10.65 -2.83
C GLN A 37 0.25 10.00 -1.89
N THR A 38 0.05 10.10 -0.57
CA THR A 38 0.93 9.44 0.41
C THR A 38 0.72 7.93 0.34
N ALA A 39 -0.53 7.46 0.39
CA ALA A 39 -0.85 6.05 0.24
C ALA A 39 -0.37 5.49 -1.12
N GLN A 40 -0.57 6.22 -2.23
CA GLN A 40 -0.08 5.84 -3.56
C GLN A 40 1.45 5.64 -3.59
N LYS A 41 2.21 6.58 -3.01
CA LYS A 41 3.68 6.46 -2.89
C LYS A 41 4.10 5.24 -2.06
N VAL A 42 3.37 4.95 -0.99
CA VAL A 42 3.65 3.79 -0.15
C VAL A 42 3.34 2.48 -0.89
N VAL A 43 2.24 2.41 -1.65
CA VAL A 43 1.94 1.27 -2.52
C VAL A 43 3.06 1.05 -3.54
N GLU A 44 3.53 2.10 -4.20
CA GLU A 44 4.64 2.03 -5.16
C GLU A 44 5.92 1.47 -4.51
N ILE A 45 6.26 1.89 -3.29
CA ILE A 45 7.39 1.34 -2.55
C ILE A 45 7.18 -0.16 -2.27
N LEU A 46 5.98 -0.56 -1.85
CA LEU A 46 5.67 -1.93 -1.49
C LEU A 46 5.68 -2.87 -2.70
N VAL A 47 5.04 -2.51 -3.82
CA VAL A 47 5.00 -3.38 -5.01
C VAL A 47 6.39 -3.62 -5.62
N ASN A 48 7.33 -2.71 -5.38
CA ASN A 48 8.71 -2.83 -5.82
C ASN A 48 9.59 -3.70 -4.90
N VAL A 49 9.06 -4.20 -3.78
CA VAL A 49 9.75 -5.23 -2.98
C VAL A 49 9.83 -6.53 -3.79
N PRO A 50 11.02 -7.14 -3.95
CA PRO A 50 11.16 -8.42 -4.65
C PRO A 50 10.26 -9.50 -4.07
N GLY A 51 9.61 -10.27 -4.96
CA GLY A 51 8.68 -11.33 -4.58
C GLY A 51 7.37 -10.86 -3.93
N MET A 52 7.02 -9.57 -4.04
CA MET A 52 5.73 -9.07 -3.56
C MET A 52 4.60 -9.84 -4.24
N THR A 53 3.74 -10.43 -3.41
CA THR A 53 2.58 -11.23 -3.79
C THR A 53 1.35 -10.66 -3.12
N MET A 54 0.23 -10.61 -3.85
CA MET A 54 -1.03 -10.09 -3.37
C MET A 54 -1.59 -10.93 -2.20
N ALA A 55 -1.96 -10.27 -1.11
CA ALA A 55 -2.52 -10.94 0.06
C ALA A 55 -4.04 -11.07 -0.06
N HIS A 56 -4.62 -12.04 0.64
CA HIS A 56 -6.08 -12.21 0.66
C HIS A 56 -6.74 -11.30 1.69
N SER A 57 -7.92 -10.76 1.37
CA SER A 57 -8.75 -9.95 2.28
C SER A 57 -9.06 -10.58 3.65
N ARG A 58 -9.09 -11.91 3.78
CA ARG A 58 -9.32 -12.58 5.07
C ARG A 58 -8.21 -12.30 6.08
N ASP A 59 -6.99 -12.09 5.59
CA ASP A 59 -5.82 -11.82 6.42
C ASP A 59 -5.83 -10.35 6.89
N PHE A 60 -6.47 -9.44 6.14
CA PHE A 60 -6.67 -8.05 6.53
C PHE A 60 -7.52 -7.91 7.81
N GLN A 61 -8.57 -8.73 7.94
CA GLN A 61 -9.42 -8.76 9.14
C GLN A 61 -8.66 -9.19 10.39
N ARG A 62 -7.58 -9.97 10.21
CA ARG A 62 -6.70 -10.46 11.28
C ARG A 62 -5.50 -9.54 11.52
N ALA A 63 -5.25 -8.61 10.61
CA ALA A 63 -4.12 -7.70 10.69
C ALA A 63 -4.34 -6.66 11.78
N THR A 64 -3.28 -6.40 12.55
CA THR A 64 -3.29 -5.42 13.64
C THR A 64 -2.60 -4.13 13.19
N PRO A 65 -3.06 -2.95 13.65
CA PRO A 65 -2.37 -1.69 13.37
C PRO A 65 -0.91 -1.73 13.82
N PHE A 66 0.00 -1.29 12.95
CA PHE A 66 1.44 -1.24 13.23
C PHE A 66 1.95 0.21 13.36
N PHE A 67 1.52 1.10 12.47
CA PHE A 67 1.70 2.55 12.59
C PHE A 67 0.76 3.29 11.62
N THR A 68 0.61 4.60 11.81
CA THR A 68 -0.25 5.46 10.98
C THR A 68 0.60 6.47 10.22
N LEU A 69 0.33 6.61 8.93
CA LEU A 69 0.94 7.60 8.05
C LEU A 69 0.36 9.00 8.29
N LYS A 70 1.03 10.03 7.77
CA LYS A 70 0.65 11.44 7.92
C LYS A 70 -0.72 11.79 7.32
N ASP A 71 -1.20 11.01 6.36
CA ASP A 71 -2.50 11.11 5.71
C ASP A 71 -3.60 10.29 6.40
N LYS A 72 -3.30 9.72 7.58
CA LYS A 72 -4.16 8.82 8.37
C LYS A 72 -4.29 7.39 7.81
N THR A 73 -3.65 7.04 6.70
CA THR A 73 -3.59 5.64 6.27
C THR A 73 -2.90 4.79 7.34
N VAL A 74 -3.52 3.68 7.70
CA VAL A 74 -3.02 2.76 8.73
C VAL A 74 -2.26 1.62 8.06
N VAL A 75 -0.99 1.47 8.41
CA VAL A 75 -0.20 0.28 8.06
C VAL A 75 -0.53 -0.81 9.07
N LYS A 76 -1.02 -1.95 8.58
CA LYS A 76 -1.39 -3.11 9.42
C LYS A 76 -0.51 -4.30 9.07
N ILE A 77 -0.21 -5.14 10.07
CA ILE A 77 0.57 -6.36 9.91
C ILE A 77 -0.22 -7.57 10.39
N PHE A 78 -0.12 -8.66 9.64
CA PHE A 78 -0.52 -9.99 10.09
C PHE A 78 0.67 -10.95 9.88
N ILE A 79 0.94 -11.80 10.85
CA ILE A 79 1.91 -12.89 10.69
C ILE A 79 1.11 -14.17 10.69
N ASN A 80 1.19 -14.92 9.58
CA ASN A 80 0.46 -16.17 9.44
C ASN A 80 1.14 -17.30 10.24
N PRO A 81 0.52 -18.49 10.39
CA PRO A 81 1.11 -19.61 11.12
C PRO A 81 2.47 -20.09 10.58
N ALA A 82 2.75 -19.86 9.29
CA ALA A 82 4.05 -20.13 8.67
C ALA A 82 5.08 -19.01 8.90
N GLN A 83 4.83 -18.08 9.82
CA GLN A 83 5.72 -16.94 10.13
C GLN A 83 6.00 -16.02 8.93
N VAL A 84 5.12 -16.02 7.93
CA VAL A 84 5.18 -15.09 6.81
C VAL A 84 4.50 -13.80 7.21
N LYS A 85 5.18 -12.67 7.00
CA LYS A 85 4.68 -11.34 7.28
C LYS A 85 3.84 -10.82 6.11
N HIS A 86 2.58 -10.54 6.39
CA HIS A 86 1.66 -9.84 5.50
C HIS A 86 1.56 -8.38 5.94
N ILE A 87 1.53 -7.47 4.98
CA ILE A 87 1.36 -6.04 5.18
C ILE A 87 0.11 -5.56 4.43
N PHE A 88 -0.62 -4.66 5.08
CA PHE A 88 -1.81 -4.06 4.55
C PHE A 88 -1.80 -2.55 4.76
N LEU A 89 -2.47 -1.83 3.86
CA LEU A 89 -2.81 -0.43 4.04
C LEU A 89 -4.33 -0.31 4.17
N ALA A 90 -4.79 0.41 5.18
CA ALA A 90 -6.19 0.78 5.35
C ALA A 90 -6.36 2.29 5.28
N ASP A 91 -7.45 2.78 4.69
CA ASP A 91 -7.82 4.19 4.78
C ASP A 91 -8.27 4.58 6.21
N ASP A 92 -8.67 5.84 6.39
CA ASP A 92 -9.14 6.35 7.69
C ASP A 92 -10.49 5.78 8.14
N ASN A 93 -11.21 5.10 7.24
CA ASN A 93 -12.44 4.35 7.52
C ASN A 93 -12.19 2.85 7.69
N ASN A 94 -10.93 2.42 7.80
CA ASN A 94 -10.50 1.03 7.90
C ASN A 94 -10.93 0.15 6.69
N LYS A 95 -11.16 0.77 5.52
CA LYS A 95 -11.29 0.08 4.24
C LYS A 95 -9.90 -0.27 3.70
N MET A 96 -9.76 -1.47 3.14
CA MET A 96 -8.51 -1.95 2.59
C MET A 96 -8.14 -1.21 1.29
N ILE A 97 -6.94 -0.62 1.27
CA ILE A 97 -6.34 0.01 0.09
C ILE A 97 -5.43 -0.99 -0.63
N PHE A 98 -4.60 -1.72 0.12
CA PHE A 98 -3.55 -2.59 -0.40
C PHE A 98 -3.34 -3.78 0.54
N GLY A 99 -2.97 -4.93 -0.01
CA GLY A 99 -2.49 -6.09 0.75
C GLY A 99 -1.44 -6.88 0.00
N GLY A 100 -0.34 -7.19 0.67
CA GLY A 100 0.74 -7.97 0.09
C GLY A 100 1.58 -8.70 1.12
N TYR A 101 2.35 -9.68 0.66
CA TYR A 101 3.33 -10.41 1.45
C TYR A 101 4.51 -10.82 0.57
N VAL A 102 5.58 -11.28 1.21
CA VAL A 102 6.74 -11.88 0.52
C VAL A 102 7.13 -13.19 1.18
N GLY A 103 7.74 -14.09 0.42
CA GLY A 103 8.38 -15.28 0.99
C GLY A 103 9.56 -14.93 1.90
N TRP A 104 10.02 -15.90 2.70
CA TRP A 104 11.10 -15.70 3.68
C TRP A 104 12.36 -15.08 3.07
N ILE A 105 12.70 -15.46 1.83
CA ILE A 105 13.93 -14.99 1.15
C ILE A 105 13.97 -13.46 0.95
N HIS A 106 12.81 -12.79 0.96
CA HIS A 106 12.68 -11.35 0.74
C HIS A 106 12.20 -10.59 1.99
N THR A 107 12.16 -11.25 3.15
CA THR A 107 11.70 -10.63 4.41
C THR A 107 12.57 -9.43 4.81
N LYS A 108 13.86 -9.48 4.51
CA LYS A 108 14.79 -8.37 4.80
C LYS A 108 14.44 -7.13 3.99
N GLU A 109 14.12 -7.29 2.71
CA GLU A 109 13.74 -6.23 1.78
C GLU A 109 12.40 -5.63 2.16
N MET A 110 11.42 -6.47 2.54
CA MET A 110 10.14 -6.00 3.09
C MET A 110 10.35 -5.16 4.35
N ASN A 111 11.19 -5.61 5.29
CA ASN A 111 11.47 -4.84 6.51
C ASN A 111 12.12 -3.48 6.18
N LYS A 112 13.09 -3.44 5.26
CA LYS A 112 13.70 -2.18 4.81
C LYS A 112 12.67 -1.23 4.18
N ALA A 113 11.75 -1.76 3.37
CA ALA A 113 10.68 -0.96 2.78
C ALA A 113 9.77 -0.38 3.87
N ILE A 114 9.38 -1.18 4.86
CA ILE A 114 8.58 -0.75 6.00
C ILE A 114 9.29 0.35 6.81
N ASP A 115 10.58 0.19 7.09
CA ASP A 115 11.37 1.18 7.84
C ASP A 115 11.49 2.49 7.04
N LYS A 116 11.72 2.40 5.73
CA LYS A 116 11.70 3.57 4.82
C LYS A 116 10.34 4.28 4.87
N ILE A 117 9.25 3.52 4.72
CA ILE A 117 7.88 4.05 4.76
C ILE A 117 7.62 4.76 6.08
N ARG A 118 8.00 4.13 7.20
CA ARG A 118 7.86 4.71 8.53
C ARG A 118 8.61 6.04 8.62
N LYS A 119 9.87 6.07 8.19
CA LYS A 119 10.71 7.27 8.26
C LYS A 119 10.20 8.43 7.39
N GLU A 120 9.75 8.15 6.17
CA GLU A 120 9.42 9.19 5.18
C GLU A 120 7.96 9.67 5.24
N PHE A 121 7.06 8.86 5.79
CA PHE A 121 5.61 9.09 5.68
C PHE A 121 4.86 9.12 7.02
N THR A 122 5.54 8.95 8.15
CA THR A 122 4.95 9.27 9.46
C THR A 122 5.28 10.71 9.85
N LYS A 123 4.47 11.31 10.73
CA LYS A 123 4.82 12.61 11.29
C LYS A 123 6.01 12.41 12.23
N GLU A 124 7.03 13.26 12.14
CA GLU A 124 8.02 13.35 13.21
C GLU A 124 7.28 13.76 14.49
N ALA A 125 7.59 13.08 15.60
CA ALA A 125 7.18 13.57 16.91
C ALA A 125 7.94 14.90 17.15
N ILE A 126 7.19 15.99 17.27
CA ILE A 126 7.71 17.31 17.66
C ILE A 126 8.23 17.23 19.10
#